data_AF-A0A923MDS8-F1
#
_entry.id   AF-A0A923MDS8-F1
#
_cell.length_a   1.000
_cell.length_b   1.000
_cell.length_c   1.000
_cell.angle_alpha   90.00
_cell.angle_beta   90.00
_cell.angle_gamma   90.00
#
_symmetry.space_group_name_H-M   'P 1'
#
loop_
_entity.id
_entity.type
_entity.pdbx_description
1 polymer ?
#
loop_
_entity_poly.entity_id
_entity_poly.type
_entity_poly.pdbx_seq_one_letter_code
_entity_poly.pdbx_strand_id
1 'polypeptide(L)'
;MNDLLERFLRAGLLAVSLVLAACGPGSGGTGTGPIATQFFSATSTVTGPAGGIVGGAVGASARVDLQLQNTSVELTTDCGRFVFTGEWSANAGSTVVLPGRFERTNSSTVASLRLQFSDGLSDSRAVTVTLLDASGNVLLGPVTLNRADTLAPRPATGCN
;
A
#
# COMPACT_ATOMS: atom_id res chain seq x y z
N MET A 1 24.08 -31.80 -62.47
CA MET A 1 22.85 -31.10 -62.06
C MET A 1 22.61 -31.31 -60.55
N ASN A 2 23.66 -31.21 -59.72
CA ASN A 2 23.58 -31.66 -58.32
C ASN A 2 24.02 -30.57 -57.31
N ASP A 3 24.63 -29.46 -57.78
CA ASP A 3 25.05 -28.34 -56.92
C ASP A 3 23.94 -27.32 -56.60
N LEU A 4 22.90 -27.23 -57.42
CA LEU A 4 21.77 -26.32 -57.19
C LEU A 4 20.86 -26.80 -56.05
N LEU A 5 20.79 -28.12 -55.82
CA LEU A 5 19.88 -28.72 -54.83
C LEU A 5 20.36 -28.48 -53.38
N GLU A 6 21.68 -28.48 -53.14
CA GLU A 6 22.24 -28.26 -51.79
C GLU A 6 22.12 -26.80 -51.31
N ARG A 7 22.10 -25.83 -52.23
CA ARG A 7 21.92 -24.41 -51.89
C ARG A 7 20.47 -24.10 -51.47
N PHE A 8 19.49 -24.77 -52.06
CA PHE A 8 18.08 -24.59 -51.66
C PHE A 8 17.77 -25.24 -50.31
N LEU A 9 18.41 -26.37 -49.96
CA LEU A 9 18.19 -27.02 -48.65
C LEU A 9 18.71 -26.19 -47.47
N ARG A 10 19.84 -25.48 -47.63
CA ARG A 10 20.38 -24.62 -46.57
C ARG A 10 19.62 -23.29 -46.42
N ALA A 11 19.05 -22.77 -47.50
CA ALA A 11 18.26 -21.54 -47.46
C ALA A 11 16.87 -21.75 -46.86
N GLY A 12 16.27 -22.94 -47.02
CA GLY A 12 14.95 -23.25 -46.47
C GLY A 12 14.91 -23.49 -44.96
N LEU A 13 16.01 -23.98 -44.37
CA LEU A 13 16.04 -24.34 -42.94
C LEU A 13 16.21 -23.14 -41.99
N LEU A 14 16.63 -21.97 -42.51
CA LEU A 14 16.80 -20.75 -41.70
C LEU A 14 15.52 -19.89 -41.64
N ALA A 15 14.54 -20.15 -42.50
CA ALA A 15 13.29 -19.37 -42.55
C ALA A 15 12.15 -19.97 -41.68
N VAL A 16 12.28 -21.22 -41.21
CA VAL A 16 11.23 -21.95 -40.45
C VAL A 16 11.49 -21.92 -38.93
N SER A 17 12.22 -20.92 -38.44
CA SER A 17 12.43 -20.74 -36.99
C SER A 17 11.80 -19.45 -36.43
N LEU A 18 11.14 -18.63 -37.25
CA LEU A 18 10.68 -17.30 -36.83
C LEU A 18 9.16 -17.13 -36.66
N VAL A 19 8.33 -18.16 -36.89
CA VAL A 19 6.86 -17.96 -37.00
C VAL A 19 6.05 -18.53 -35.83
N LEU A 20 6.66 -19.17 -34.82
CA LEU A 20 5.91 -19.85 -33.74
C LEU A 20 6.25 -19.41 -32.30
N ALA A 21 6.35 -18.11 -32.06
CA ALA A 21 6.18 -17.54 -30.70
C ALA A 21 5.40 -16.20 -30.71
N ALA A 22 4.63 -15.95 -31.77
CA ALA A 22 3.65 -14.87 -31.79
C ALA A 22 2.32 -15.35 -31.21
N CYS A 23 2.28 -15.59 -29.89
CA CYS A 23 1.08 -15.54 -29.04
C CYS A 23 1.48 -15.78 -27.56
N GLY A 24 2.10 -14.78 -26.93
CA GLY A 24 2.11 -14.69 -25.47
C GLY A 24 0.78 -14.09 -25.02
N PRO A 25 0.09 -14.65 -24.01
CA PRO A 25 -1.19 -14.14 -23.55
C PRO A 25 -1.04 -12.69 -23.09
N GLY A 26 -1.95 -11.83 -23.54
CA GLY A 26 -1.98 -10.43 -23.11
C GLY A 26 -2.11 -10.33 -21.59
N SER A 27 -1.14 -9.70 -20.95
CA SER A 27 -1.43 -8.84 -19.82
C SER A 27 -1.72 -7.47 -20.41
N GLY A 28 -2.99 -7.25 -20.77
CA GLY A 28 -3.50 -5.90 -20.86
C GLY A 28 -3.13 -5.20 -19.57
N GLY A 29 -2.30 -4.17 -19.67
CA GLY A 29 -1.98 -3.31 -18.55
C GLY A 29 -3.31 -2.73 -18.07
N THR A 30 -3.85 -3.29 -17.00
CA THR A 30 -4.79 -2.57 -16.15
C THR A 30 -4.02 -1.30 -15.78
N GLY A 31 -4.45 -0.15 -16.30
CA GLY A 31 -3.73 1.13 -16.29
C GLY A 31 -3.38 1.72 -14.92
N THR A 32 -3.20 0.88 -13.91
CA THR A 32 -2.45 1.15 -12.70
C THR A 32 -0.97 0.94 -13.03
N GLY A 33 -0.33 1.96 -13.59
CA GLY A 33 1.13 2.07 -13.47
C GLY A 33 1.54 1.96 -11.99
N PRO A 34 2.83 1.70 -11.68
CA PRO A 34 3.29 1.64 -10.30
C PRO A 34 2.76 2.86 -9.55
N ILE A 35 2.00 2.64 -8.47
CA ILE A 35 1.54 3.77 -7.66
C ILE A 35 2.79 4.47 -7.15
N ALA A 36 2.96 5.72 -7.57
CA ALA A 36 3.98 6.60 -7.02
C ALA A 36 3.80 6.62 -5.50
N THR A 37 4.89 6.70 -4.74
CA THR A 37 4.79 6.80 -3.27
C THR A 37 3.89 7.97 -2.91
N GLN A 38 2.80 7.71 -2.19
CA GLN A 38 1.86 8.73 -1.73
C GLN A 38 1.97 8.90 -0.23
N PHE A 39 1.88 10.14 0.23
CA PHE A 39 1.90 10.48 1.64
C PHE A 39 0.58 11.13 2.03
N PHE A 40 0.08 10.74 3.19
CA PHE A 40 -1.05 11.39 3.84
C PHE A 40 -0.67 11.66 5.30
N SER A 41 -1.11 12.80 5.83
CA SER A 41 -0.81 13.18 7.21
C SER A 41 -1.98 13.93 7.82
N ALA A 42 -2.13 13.78 9.12
CA ALA A 42 -2.96 14.65 9.93
C ALA A 42 -2.39 14.76 11.35
N THR A 43 -2.71 15.88 11.98
CA THR A 43 -2.76 15.98 13.43
C THR A 43 -4.22 15.83 13.82
N SER A 44 -4.56 14.79 14.58
CA SER A 44 -5.93 14.55 14.99
C SER A 44 -6.01 14.30 16.48
N THR A 45 -7.08 14.80 17.09
CA THR A 45 -7.47 14.37 18.44
C THR A 45 -7.99 12.95 18.32
N VAL A 46 -7.20 12.00 18.81
CA VAL A 46 -7.56 10.59 18.67
C VAL A 46 -8.45 10.20 19.84
N THR A 47 -9.67 9.78 19.50
CA THR A 47 -10.61 9.19 20.43
C THR A 47 -10.43 7.67 20.36
N GLY A 48 -9.71 7.11 21.33
CA GLY A 48 -9.51 5.66 21.49
C GLY A 48 -9.58 5.30 22.96
N PRO A 49 -9.65 4.01 23.34
CA PRO A 49 -9.64 3.64 24.75
C PRO A 49 -8.40 4.21 25.46
N ALA A 50 -8.50 4.52 26.75
CA ALA A 50 -7.34 4.87 27.57
C ALA A 50 -6.33 3.70 27.50
N GLY A 51 -5.20 3.89 26.81
CA GLY A 51 -4.25 2.82 26.43
C GLY A 51 -4.13 2.57 24.91
N GLY A 52 -4.86 3.33 24.09
CA GLY A 52 -4.79 3.31 22.63
C GLY A 52 -3.41 3.67 22.07
N ILE A 53 -3.23 3.48 20.76
CA ILE A 53 -1.92 3.51 20.11
C ILE A 53 -1.28 4.90 19.97
N VAL A 54 -1.92 5.93 20.48
CA VAL A 54 -1.43 7.31 20.45
C VAL A 54 -0.80 7.77 21.76
N GLY A 55 -0.64 6.86 22.74
CA GLY A 55 0.09 7.14 23.99
C GLY A 55 -0.47 8.30 24.82
N GLY A 56 -1.72 8.71 24.57
CA GLY A 56 -2.34 9.85 25.21
C GLY A 56 -3.72 9.50 25.75
N ALA A 57 -4.15 10.25 26.77
CA ALA A 57 -5.54 10.30 27.18
C ALA A 57 -6.43 10.60 25.96
N VAL A 58 -7.64 10.04 25.95
CA VAL A 58 -8.72 10.46 25.04
C VAL A 58 -8.71 11.98 24.86
N GLY A 59 -8.50 12.47 23.63
CA GLY A 59 -8.42 13.90 23.34
C GLY A 59 -7.01 14.48 23.17
N ALA A 60 -5.94 13.68 23.25
CA ALA A 60 -4.61 14.11 22.86
C ALA A 60 -4.49 14.26 21.32
N SER A 61 -3.84 15.33 20.87
CA SER A 61 -3.44 15.51 19.48
C SER A 61 -2.31 14.53 19.16
N ALA A 62 -2.59 13.57 18.29
CA ALA A 62 -1.61 12.63 17.78
C ALA A 62 -1.35 12.91 16.31
N ARG A 63 -0.09 12.83 15.91
CA ARG A 63 0.30 12.89 14.52
C ARG A 63 0.20 11.50 13.91
N VAL A 64 -0.58 11.39 12.84
CA VAL A 64 -0.76 10.15 12.08
C VAL A 64 -0.27 10.41 10.67
N ASP A 65 0.73 9.65 10.25
CA ASP A 65 1.28 9.67 8.91
C ASP A 65 0.97 8.34 8.24
N LEU A 66 0.57 8.36 6.98
CA LEU A 66 0.34 7.18 6.16
C LEU A 66 1.20 7.30 4.90
N GLN A 67 1.93 6.24 4.62
CA GLN A 67 2.71 6.07 3.41
C GLN A 67 2.14 4.89 2.62
N LEU A 68 1.79 5.15 1.36
CA LEU A 68 1.28 4.17 0.43
C LEU A 68 2.30 3.95 -0.67
N GLN A 69 2.69 2.70 -0.89
CA GLN A 69 3.58 2.26 -1.98
C GLN A 69 2.97 1.05 -2.67
N ASN A 70 3.50 0.63 -3.83
CA ASN A 70 2.92 -0.48 -4.60
C ASN A 70 2.81 -1.80 -3.81
N THR A 71 3.79 -2.10 -2.97
CA THR A 71 3.91 -3.39 -2.25
C THR A 71 3.99 -3.23 -0.74
N SER A 72 3.81 -2.02 -0.23
CA SER A 72 3.80 -1.75 1.20
C SER A 72 2.84 -0.63 1.56
N VAL A 73 2.23 -0.78 2.74
CA VAL A 73 1.45 0.27 3.38
C VAL A 73 1.93 0.41 4.80
N GLU A 74 2.26 1.64 5.16
CA GLU A 74 2.77 1.97 6.47
C GLU A 74 1.95 3.10 7.08
N LEU A 75 1.47 2.88 8.30
CA LEU A 75 0.85 3.92 9.10
C LEU A 75 1.70 4.15 10.35
N THR A 76 2.21 5.36 10.49
CA THR A 76 3.09 5.75 11.59
C THR A 76 2.36 6.74 12.48
N THR A 77 2.31 6.43 13.76
CA THR A 77 1.76 7.27 14.83
C THR A 77 2.90 7.72 15.74
N ASP A 78 2.62 8.53 16.75
CA ASP A 78 3.65 8.92 17.72
C ASP A 78 4.21 7.69 18.46
N CYS A 79 3.37 6.68 18.70
CA CYS A 79 3.67 5.57 19.60
C CYS A 79 3.64 4.19 18.96
N GLY A 80 3.72 4.14 17.65
CA GLY A 80 3.83 2.88 16.95
C GLY A 80 3.60 3.00 15.47
N ARG A 81 3.76 1.87 14.81
CA ARG A 81 3.81 1.74 13.36
C ARG A 81 3.04 0.50 12.95
N PHE A 82 2.07 0.66 12.07
CA PHE A 82 1.48 -0.44 11.34
C PHE A 82 2.26 -0.66 10.05
N VAL A 83 2.58 -1.91 9.75
CA VAL A 83 3.23 -2.32 8.50
C VAL A 83 2.43 -3.44 7.85
N PHE A 84 2.12 -3.23 6.58
CA PHE A 84 1.68 -4.25 5.65
C PHE A 84 2.68 -4.36 4.50
N THR A 85 2.96 -5.60 4.11
CA THR A 85 3.79 -5.92 2.94
C THR A 85 3.02 -6.91 2.07
N GLY A 86 2.89 -6.59 0.78
CA GLY A 86 2.15 -7.37 -0.19
C GLY A 86 1.51 -6.47 -1.25
N GLU A 87 1.03 -7.10 -2.31
CA GLU A 87 0.25 -6.40 -3.33
C GLU A 87 -1.08 -5.91 -2.75
N TRP A 88 -1.45 -4.68 -3.10
CA TRP A 88 -2.75 -4.11 -2.76
C TRP A 88 -3.17 -3.10 -3.84
N SER A 89 -4.48 -2.81 -3.89
CA SER A 89 -5.03 -1.81 -4.78
C SER A 89 -6.16 -1.06 -4.10
N ALA A 90 -6.27 0.25 -4.39
CA ALA A 90 -7.46 0.99 -4.07
C ALA A 90 -8.52 0.72 -5.14
N ASN A 91 -9.66 0.15 -4.75
CA ASN A 91 -10.78 -0.07 -5.67
C ASN A 91 -11.81 1.04 -5.49
N ALA A 92 -12.22 1.64 -6.60
CA ALA A 92 -13.18 2.75 -6.65
C ALA A 92 -14.41 2.48 -5.77
N GLY A 93 -14.61 3.33 -4.76
CA GLY A 93 -15.78 3.33 -3.88
C GLY A 93 -15.78 2.30 -2.76
N SER A 94 -14.69 1.54 -2.55
CA SER A 94 -14.63 0.52 -1.51
C SER A 94 -13.65 0.86 -0.39
N THR A 95 -13.94 0.33 0.81
CA THR A 95 -12.97 0.30 1.91
C THR A 95 -11.95 -0.80 1.63
N VAL A 96 -10.67 -0.44 1.59
CA VAL A 96 -9.58 -1.41 1.50
C VAL A 96 -9.25 -1.88 2.92
N VAL A 97 -9.19 -3.19 3.14
CA VAL A 97 -8.82 -3.77 4.43
C VAL A 97 -7.49 -4.52 4.26
N LEU A 98 -6.46 -4.03 4.93
CA LEU A 98 -5.10 -4.57 4.85
C LEU A 98 -4.76 -5.30 6.15
N PRO A 99 -4.53 -6.62 6.13
CA PRO A 99 -4.01 -7.34 7.28
C PRO A 99 -2.53 -7.00 7.46
N GLY A 100 -2.07 -6.73 8.67
CA GLY A 100 -0.66 -6.45 8.90
C GLY A 100 -0.28 -6.58 10.37
N ARG A 101 0.84 -5.96 10.74
CA ARG A 101 1.31 -5.93 12.12
C ARG A 101 1.38 -4.50 12.62
N PHE A 102 0.90 -4.29 13.83
CA PHE A 102 1.10 -3.06 14.56
C PHE A 102 2.21 -3.25 15.59
N GLU A 103 3.26 -2.44 15.48
CA GLU A 103 4.45 -2.45 16.30
C GLU A 103 4.49 -1.21 17.20
N ARG A 104 4.81 -1.42 18.47
CA ARG A 104 5.09 -0.41 19.49
C ARG A 104 6.38 -0.83 20.19
N THR A 105 7.06 0.11 20.85
CA THR A 105 8.36 -0.06 21.53
C THR A 105 8.58 -1.44 22.19
N ASN A 106 7.54 -2.01 22.83
CA ASN A 106 7.63 -3.29 23.53
C ASN A 106 6.56 -4.32 23.11
N SER A 107 5.84 -4.11 22.00
CA SER A 107 4.78 -5.03 21.59
C SER A 107 4.57 -5.05 20.08
N SER A 108 4.42 -6.24 19.50
CA SER A 108 3.98 -6.43 18.12
C SER A 108 2.71 -7.27 18.11
N THR A 109 1.64 -6.77 17.53
CA THR A 109 0.35 -7.48 17.44
C THR A 109 -0.16 -7.53 16.01
N VAL A 110 -0.97 -8.54 15.70
CA VAL A 110 -1.68 -8.60 14.43
C VAL A 110 -2.79 -7.55 14.44
N ALA A 111 -2.90 -6.79 13.36
CA ALA A 111 -3.86 -5.72 13.22
C ALA A 111 -4.40 -5.67 11.78
N SER A 112 -5.54 -5.01 11.60
CA SER A 112 -6.12 -4.74 10.29
C SER A 112 -6.29 -3.24 10.10
N LEU A 113 -5.71 -2.71 9.03
CA LEU A 113 -5.85 -1.30 8.65
C LEU A 113 -6.96 -1.16 7.61
N ARG A 114 -7.97 -0.36 7.93
CA ARG A 114 -9.02 0.02 6.98
C ARG A 114 -8.67 1.37 6.37
N LEU A 115 -8.68 1.45 5.05
CA LEU A 115 -8.48 2.67 4.28
C LEU A 115 -9.76 2.97 3.49
N GLN A 116 -10.30 4.17 3.67
CA GLN A 116 -11.44 4.65 2.91
C GLN A 116 -11.06 5.97 2.23
N PHE A 117 -10.79 5.89 0.93
CA PHE A 117 -10.41 7.04 0.11
C PHE A 117 -11.63 7.91 -0.21
N SER A 118 -11.50 9.25 -0.13
CA SER A 118 -12.62 10.18 -0.37
C SER A 118 -13.23 10.03 -1.76
N ASP A 119 -12.38 9.85 -2.76
CA ASP A 119 -12.78 9.72 -4.17
C ASP A 119 -12.77 8.25 -4.63
N GLY A 120 -12.61 7.31 -3.68
CA GLY A 120 -12.52 5.87 -3.94
C GLY A 120 -11.23 5.40 -4.60
N LEU A 121 -10.31 6.31 -4.95
CA LEU A 121 -9.05 6.01 -5.61
C LEU A 121 -7.86 6.30 -4.70
N SER A 122 -6.74 5.62 -4.91
CA SER A 122 -5.49 5.90 -4.18
C SER A 122 -5.04 7.35 -4.38
N ASP A 123 -5.37 7.97 -5.53
CA ASP A 123 -5.06 9.36 -5.79
C ASP A 123 -5.95 10.40 -5.08
N SER A 124 -6.78 9.99 -4.11
CA SER A 124 -7.68 10.90 -3.40
C SER A 124 -6.95 12.00 -2.63
N ARG A 125 -7.66 13.11 -2.41
CA ARG A 125 -7.15 14.23 -1.58
C ARG A 125 -7.19 13.93 -0.09
N ALA A 126 -8.08 13.04 0.33
CA ALA A 126 -8.21 12.59 1.70
C ALA A 126 -8.41 11.07 1.78
N VAL A 127 -7.96 10.48 2.87
CA VAL A 127 -8.18 9.08 3.21
C VAL A 127 -8.56 8.97 4.68
N THR A 128 -9.64 8.26 4.97
CA THR A 128 -10.02 7.94 6.34
C THR A 128 -9.42 6.59 6.71
N VAL A 129 -8.66 6.55 7.79
CA VAL A 129 -7.99 5.35 8.28
C VAL A 129 -8.61 4.88 9.58
N THR A 130 -8.70 3.57 9.79
CA THR A 130 -9.10 2.97 11.08
C THR A 130 -8.24 1.74 11.31
N LEU A 131 -7.60 1.66 12.48
CA LEU A 131 -6.79 0.50 12.85
C LEU A 131 -7.54 -0.37 13.86
N LEU A 132 -7.61 -1.66 13.58
CA LEU A 132 -8.27 -2.66 14.42
C LEU A 132 -7.25 -3.70 14.88
N ASP A 133 -7.40 -4.22 16.08
CA ASP A 133 -6.64 -5.39 16.54
C ASP A 133 -7.17 -6.70 15.91
N ALA A 134 -6.51 -7.82 16.21
CA ALA A 134 -6.91 -9.16 15.75
C ALA A 134 -8.32 -9.59 16.23
N SER A 135 -8.84 -8.99 17.29
CA SER A 135 -10.19 -9.27 17.82
C SER A 135 -11.25 -8.34 17.22
N GLY A 136 -10.85 -7.36 16.39
CA GLY A 136 -11.73 -6.36 15.82
C GLY A 136 -11.96 -5.13 16.71
N ASN A 137 -11.22 -4.96 17.81
CA ASN A 137 -11.30 -3.76 18.63
C ASN A 137 -10.56 -2.59 17.96
N VAL A 138 -11.10 -1.38 18.10
CA VAL A 138 -10.50 -0.16 17.54
C VAL A 138 -9.26 0.25 18.34
N LEU A 139 -8.09 0.17 17.70
CA LEU A 139 -6.81 0.66 18.21
C LEU A 139 -6.60 2.15 17.86
N LEU A 140 -7.01 2.53 16.65
CA LEU A 140 -7.08 3.91 16.15
C LEU A 140 -8.44 4.11 15.51
N GLY A 141 -9.23 5.05 16.05
CA GLY A 141 -10.51 5.42 15.47
C GLY A 141 -10.40 5.97 14.06
N PRO A 142 -11.53 6.25 13.40
CA PRO A 142 -11.54 6.93 12.11
C PRO A 142 -10.76 8.25 12.19
N VAL A 143 -9.65 8.33 11.47
CA VAL A 143 -8.84 9.55 11.32
C VAL A 143 -8.79 9.91 9.85
N THR A 144 -9.23 11.12 9.51
CA THR A 144 -9.10 11.64 8.14
C THR A 144 -7.71 12.26 7.97
N LEU A 145 -6.94 11.67 7.07
CA LEU A 145 -5.63 12.14 6.64
C LEU A 145 -5.76 12.91 5.34
N ASN A 146 -5.04 14.01 5.22
CA ASN A 146 -4.98 14.79 3.97
C ASN A 146 -3.70 14.44 3.22
N ARG A 147 -3.77 14.50 1.89
CA ARG A 147 -2.61 14.30 1.02
C ARG A 147 -1.50 15.29 1.38
N ALA A 148 -0.28 14.79 1.48
CA ALA A 148 0.93 15.55 1.71
C ALA A 148 1.95 15.26 0.60
N ASP A 149 2.78 16.25 0.26
CA ASP A 149 3.87 16.05 -0.71
C ASP A 149 5.04 15.26 -0.10
N THR A 150 5.23 15.39 1.22
CA THR A 150 6.24 14.66 2.00
C THR A 150 5.80 14.55 3.46
N LEU A 151 6.36 13.58 4.19
CA LEU A 151 6.18 13.48 5.63
C LEU A 151 7.19 14.39 6.33
N ALA A 152 6.70 15.31 7.16
CA ALA A 152 7.57 16.12 8.00
C ALA A 152 8.35 15.22 9.00
N PRO A 153 9.57 15.60 9.42
CA PRO A 153 10.28 14.92 10.50
C PRO A 153 9.42 14.87 11.77
N ARG A 154 9.37 13.71 12.43
CA ARG A 154 8.61 13.55 13.66
C ARG A 154 9.46 14.01 14.86
N PRO A 155 8.96 14.90 15.73
CA PRO A 155 9.64 15.19 16.98
C PRO A 155 9.72 13.90 17.81
N ALA A 156 10.82 13.70 18.54
CA ALA A 156 10.96 12.57 19.46
C ALA A 156 10.08 12.80 20.70
N THR A 157 8.77 12.63 20.54
CA THR A 157 7.82 12.68 21.65
C THR A 157 7.76 11.29 22.27
N GLY A 158 8.15 11.18 23.54
CA GLY A 158 8.18 9.91 24.25
C GLY A 158 6.78 9.37 24.48
N CYS A 159 6.57 8.12 24.10
CA CYS A 159 5.37 7.36 24.44
C CYS A 159 5.61 6.69 25.79
N ASN A 160 5.10 7.32 26.85
CA ASN A 160 5.15 6.81 28.22
C ASN A 160 3.93 5.95 28.52
#